data_AF-A0A9P8I7L2-F1
#
_entry.id   AF-A0A9P8I7L2-F1
#
_cell.length_a   1.000
_cell.length_b   1.000
_cell.length_c   1.000
_cell.angle_alpha   90.00
_cell.angle_beta   90.00
_cell.angle_gamma   90.00
#
_symmetry.space_group_name_H-M   'P 1'
#
loop_
_entity.id
_entity.type
_entity.pdbx_description
1 polymer ?
#
loop_
_entity_poly.entity_id
_entity_poly.type
_entity_poly.pdbx_seq_one_letter_code
_entity_poly.pdbx_strand_id
1 'polypeptide(L)'
;MPLIDASHDSLPCRFFFIALLELYELLGSITNFIKDVDPEPTPQQRAAIASLITASLAPEHLTTLHPLLPALPPSTLTPLLEQEIARHASNQPLTGGIDTSRYEALDAPASTNPTDYHSTLQKAYTSSTYLHTRNQNLALLEQFGKNAWLVGNAQLEDILRDVERELVDTRQQTEEVNKMRKAGQEGVRGEMEGLENAWKKGVRGVVETEIAAEGLRLEILRQRREGVGR
;
A
#
# COMPACT_ATOMS: atom_id res chain seq x y z
N MET A 1 5.21 -26.56 33.61
CA MET A 1 4.68 -25.42 32.82
C MET A 1 5.79 -25.02 31.87
N PRO A 2 5.78 -25.55 30.63
CA PRO A 2 6.94 -25.43 29.75
C PRO A 2 6.99 -24.04 29.12
N LEU A 3 8.19 -23.46 29.13
CA LEU A 3 8.60 -22.30 28.35
C LEU A 3 8.32 -22.56 26.87
N ILE A 4 7.67 -21.61 26.21
CA ILE A 4 7.61 -21.54 24.76
C ILE A 4 8.80 -20.68 24.33
N ASP A 5 9.79 -21.31 23.71
CA ASP A 5 10.91 -20.66 23.04
C ASP A 5 10.39 -19.79 21.89
N ALA A 6 10.54 -18.47 22.03
CA ALA A 6 10.37 -17.51 20.95
C ALA A 6 11.70 -17.35 20.21
N SER A 7 12.11 -18.37 19.45
CA SER A 7 13.33 -18.30 18.64
C SER A 7 13.18 -19.06 17.33
N HIS A 8 12.27 -18.65 16.45
CA HIS A 8 12.34 -18.94 15.02
C HIS A 8 11.14 -18.28 14.34
N ASP A 9 11.27 -17.04 13.88
CA ASP A 9 10.40 -16.48 12.83
C ASP A 9 10.96 -15.19 12.19
N SER A 10 12.29 -15.08 12.05
CA SER A 10 12.93 -14.05 11.22
C SER A 10 13.15 -14.51 9.76
N LEU A 11 12.54 -15.63 9.37
CA LEU A 11 12.70 -16.25 8.05
C LEU A 11 11.87 -15.62 6.91
N PRO A 12 10.69 -14.98 7.13
CA PRO A 12 9.91 -14.50 5.99
C PRO A 12 10.59 -13.32 5.26
N CYS A 13 11.31 -12.44 5.96
CA CYS A 13 11.97 -11.30 5.33
C CYS A 13 13.21 -11.69 4.49
N ARG A 14 13.94 -12.73 4.91
CA ARG A 14 15.11 -13.23 4.14
C ARG A 14 14.71 -13.98 2.87
N PHE A 15 13.62 -14.75 2.91
CA PHE A 15 13.09 -15.42 1.73
C PHE A 15 12.54 -14.43 0.71
N PHE A 16 11.92 -13.33 1.17
CA PHE A 16 11.46 -12.27 0.28
C PHE A 16 12.60 -11.59 -0.46
N PHE A 17 13.76 -11.40 0.20
CA PHE A 17 14.93 -10.75 -0.39
C PHE A 17 15.61 -11.58 -1.48
N ILE A 18 15.70 -12.91 -1.31
CA ILE A 18 16.26 -13.83 -2.32
C ILE A 18 15.31 -13.94 -3.53
N ALA A 19 14.00 -14.05 -3.28
CA ALA A 19 13.00 -14.07 -4.35
C ALA A 19 12.97 -12.75 -5.14
N LEU A 20 13.24 -11.61 -4.51
CA LEU A 20 13.36 -10.31 -5.19
C LEU A 20 14.58 -10.25 -6.12
N LEU A 21 15.68 -10.92 -5.76
CA LEU A 21 16.92 -10.93 -6.52
C LEU A 21 16.82 -11.81 -7.78
N GLU A 22 16.18 -12.98 -7.70
CA GLU A 22 15.92 -13.82 -8.89
C GLU A 22 14.88 -13.21 -9.83
N LEU A 23 13.90 -12.47 -9.29
CA LEU A 23 12.99 -11.65 -10.09
C LEU A 23 13.70 -10.47 -10.78
N TYR A 24 14.78 -9.94 -10.22
CA TYR A 24 15.55 -8.83 -10.80
C TYR A 24 16.31 -9.23 -12.08
N GLU A 25 16.87 -10.44 -12.14
CA GLU A 25 17.51 -10.94 -13.37
C GLU A 25 16.49 -11.19 -14.51
N LEU A 26 15.27 -11.62 -14.15
CA LEU A 26 14.21 -11.92 -15.13
C LEU A 26 13.39 -10.68 -15.56
N LEU A 27 13.26 -9.67 -14.69
CA LEU A 27 12.62 -8.37 -14.99
C LEU A 27 13.57 -7.33 -15.58
N GLY A 28 14.89 -7.47 -15.38
CA GLY A 28 15.89 -6.58 -15.98
C GLY A 28 15.81 -6.50 -17.51
N SER A 29 15.22 -7.52 -18.15
CA SER A 29 15.01 -7.56 -19.60
C SER A 29 13.67 -6.95 -20.09
N ILE A 30 12.71 -6.61 -19.20
CA ILE A 30 11.33 -6.29 -19.62
C ILE A 30 10.87 -4.85 -19.27
N THR A 31 11.55 -4.11 -18.41
CA THR A 31 11.13 -2.73 -18.05
C THR A 31 12.21 -1.69 -18.33
N ASN A 32 12.39 -1.32 -19.59
CA ASN A 32 13.34 -0.29 -20.03
C ASN A 32 12.82 1.13 -19.76
N PHE A 33 12.52 1.45 -18.49
CA PHE A 33 12.46 2.82 -18.01
C PHE A 33 13.49 2.97 -16.89
N ILE A 34 14.52 3.76 -17.14
CA ILE A 34 15.65 3.94 -16.25
C ILE A 34 15.40 5.21 -15.45
N LYS A 35 14.65 5.10 -14.35
CA LYS A 35 14.18 6.25 -13.54
C LYS A 35 15.26 7.30 -13.23
N ASP A 36 16.50 6.91 -12.93
CA ASP A 36 17.55 7.86 -12.54
C ASP A 36 18.30 8.47 -13.75
N VAL A 37 18.09 7.96 -14.96
CA VAL A 37 18.72 8.42 -16.21
C VAL A 37 17.73 9.15 -17.11
N ASP A 38 16.51 8.63 -17.21
CA ASP A 38 15.45 9.18 -18.06
C ASP A 38 14.86 10.46 -17.44
N PRO A 39 14.56 11.49 -18.26
CA PRO A 39 13.92 12.70 -17.77
C PRO A 39 12.49 12.38 -17.28
N GLU A 40 12.06 13.09 -16.25
CA GLU A 40 10.69 12.92 -15.76
C GLU A 40 9.68 13.32 -16.84
N PRO A 41 8.67 12.48 -17.14
CA PRO A 41 7.70 12.79 -18.18
C PRO A 41 6.87 14.02 -17.79
N THR A 42 6.75 14.94 -18.74
CA THR A 42 5.95 16.16 -18.59
C THR A 42 4.47 15.84 -18.33
N PRO A 43 3.70 16.75 -17.72
CA PRO A 43 2.27 16.53 -17.48
C PRO A 43 1.48 16.21 -18.76
N GLN A 44 1.87 16.81 -19.90
CA GLN A 44 1.25 16.55 -21.21
C GLN A 44 1.54 15.12 -21.69
N GLN A 45 2.79 14.66 -21.57
CA GLN A 45 3.14 13.27 -21.90
C GLN A 45 2.40 12.29 -20.99
N ARG A 46 2.28 12.58 -19.69
CA ARG A 46 1.52 11.76 -18.75
C ARG A 46 0.04 11.65 -19.15
N ALA A 47 -0.58 12.76 -19.56
CA ALA A 47 -1.96 12.76 -20.05
C ALA A 47 -2.12 11.95 -21.35
N ALA A 48 -1.17 12.06 -22.28
CA ALA A 48 -1.16 11.26 -23.51
C ALA A 48 -0.94 9.76 -23.23
N ILE A 49 -0.06 9.41 -22.30
CA ILE A 49 0.13 8.02 -21.86
C ILE A 49 -1.18 7.49 -21.24
N ALA A 50 -1.82 8.27 -20.36
CA ALA A 50 -3.08 7.87 -19.74
C ALA A 50 -4.19 7.65 -20.78
N SER A 51 -4.28 8.48 -21.83
CA SER A 51 -5.27 8.30 -22.89
C SER A 51 -5.00 7.06 -23.73
N LEU A 52 -3.73 6.76 -24.05
CA LEU A 52 -3.33 5.53 -24.74
C LEU A 52 -3.62 4.28 -23.90
N ILE A 53 -3.32 4.32 -22.60
CA ILE A 53 -3.66 3.23 -21.67
C ILE A 53 -5.16 3.01 -21.69
N THR A 54 -5.96 4.06 -21.53
CA THR A 54 -7.43 3.97 -21.51
C THR A 54 -7.96 3.41 -22.83
N ALA A 55 -7.38 3.79 -23.97
CA ALA A 55 -7.75 3.25 -25.28
C ALA A 55 -7.38 1.76 -25.45
N SER A 56 -6.34 1.29 -24.77
CA SER A 56 -5.90 -0.11 -24.82
C SER A 56 -6.69 -1.04 -23.89
N LEU A 57 -7.43 -0.49 -22.92
CA LEU A 57 -8.27 -1.27 -22.02
C LEU A 57 -9.56 -1.70 -22.73
N ALA A 58 -9.95 -2.96 -22.54
CA ALA A 58 -11.22 -3.47 -23.05
C ALA A 58 -12.40 -2.73 -22.38
N PRO A 59 -13.51 -2.43 -23.08
CA PRO A 59 -14.62 -1.63 -22.54
C PRO A 59 -15.25 -2.22 -21.26
N GLU A 60 -15.08 -3.52 -21.05
CA GLU A 60 -15.56 -4.28 -19.90
C GLU A 60 -14.61 -4.23 -18.67
N HIS A 61 -13.49 -3.51 -18.75
CA HIS A 61 -12.49 -3.42 -17.67
C HIS A 61 -13.04 -2.80 -16.38
N LEU A 62 -14.15 -2.05 -16.44
CA LEU A 62 -14.80 -1.45 -15.29
C LEU A 62 -15.82 -2.38 -14.62
N THR A 63 -16.37 -3.32 -15.36
CA THR A 63 -17.47 -4.19 -14.92
C THR A 63 -17.01 -5.59 -14.59
N THR A 64 -15.94 -6.06 -15.23
CA THR A 64 -15.46 -7.43 -15.13
C THR A 64 -14.15 -7.48 -14.35
N LEU A 65 -14.12 -8.29 -13.30
CA LEU A 65 -12.90 -8.54 -12.53
C LEU A 65 -11.87 -9.28 -13.39
N HIS A 66 -10.60 -8.94 -13.22
CA HIS A 66 -9.50 -9.58 -13.93
C HIS A 66 -9.44 -11.09 -13.60
N PRO A 67 -9.23 -12.01 -14.57
CA PRO A 67 -9.30 -13.45 -14.35
C PRO A 67 -8.23 -14.02 -13.39
N LEU A 68 -7.16 -13.27 -13.14
CA LEU A 68 -6.14 -13.64 -12.14
C LEU A 68 -6.54 -13.29 -10.69
N LEU A 69 -7.63 -12.54 -10.51
CA LEU A 69 -8.13 -12.28 -9.16
C LEU A 69 -8.78 -13.56 -8.64
N PRO A 70 -8.40 -14.05 -7.45
CA PRO A 70 -9.10 -15.16 -6.83
C PRO A 70 -10.56 -14.77 -6.58
N ALA A 71 -11.45 -15.75 -6.62
CA ALA A 71 -12.85 -15.55 -6.26
C ALA A 71 -12.93 -14.92 -4.85
N LEU A 72 -13.83 -13.93 -4.70
CA LEU A 72 -14.02 -13.30 -3.40
C LEU A 72 -14.44 -14.37 -2.38
N PRO A 73 -13.78 -14.43 -1.20
CA PRO A 73 -14.22 -15.34 -0.16
C PRO A 73 -15.67 -15.00 0.25
N PRO A 74 -16.47 -16.00 0.64
CA PRO A 74 -17.81 -15.75 1.17
C PRO A 74 -17.71 -14.86 2.42
N SER A 75 -18.75 -14.05 2.69
CA SER A 75 -18.80 -13.24 3.90
C SER A 75 -18.73 -14.15 5.14
N THR A 76 -17.75 -13.91 6.01
CA THR A 76 -17.67 -14.54 7.33
C THR A 76 -18.40 -13.71 8.39
N LEU A 77 -19.27 -12.80 7.95
CA LEU A 77 -19.95 -11.87 8.83
C LEU A 77 -21.08 -12.61 9.54
N THR A 78 -21.25 -12.31 10.83
CA THR A 78 -22.40 -12.86 11.56
C THR A 78 -23.68 -12.18 11.07
N PRO A 79 -24.85 -12.85 11.15
CA PRO A 79 -26.11 -12.28 10.68
C PRO A 79 -26.44 -10.91 11.31
N LEU A 80 -26.03 -10.70 12.57
CA LEU A 80 -26.18 -9.42 13.27
C LEU A 80 -25.37 -8.30 12.60
N LEU A 81 -24.15 -8.60 12.18
CA LEU A 81 -23.27 -7.63 11.53
C LEU A 81 -23.74 -7.34 10.10
N GLU A 82 -24.23 -8.35 9.37
CA GLU A 82 -24.85 -8.16 8.06
C GLU A 82 -26.09 -7.27 8.14
N GLN A 83 -26.92 -7.45 9.18
CA GLN A 83 -28.07 -6.58 9.46
C GLN A 83 -27.64 -5.13 9.73
N GLU A 84 -26.58 -4.91 10.51
CA GLU A 84 -26.07 -3.55 10.78
C GLU A 84 -25.48 -2.89 9.53
N ILE A 85 -24.78 -3.66 8.70
CA ILE A 85 -24.26 -3.17 7.42
C ILE A 85 -25.42 -2.79 6.49
N ALA A 86 -26.47 -3.62 6.40
CA ALA A 86 -27.66 -3.33 5.61
C ALA A 86 -28.40 -2.08 6.14
N ARG A 87 -28.53 -1.94 7.46
CA ARG A 87 -29.10 -0.75 8.11
C ARG A 87 -28.32 0.51 7.75
N HIS A 88 -26.99 0.47 7.88
CA HIS A 88 -26.12 1.59 7.51
C HIS A 88 -26.19 1.91 6.00
N ALA A 89 -26.19 0.90 5.14
CA ALA A 89 -26.35 1.08 3.69
C ALA A 89 -27.68 1.75 3.33
N SER A 90 -28.73 1.50 4.10
CA SER A 90 -30.03 2.17 3.99
C SER A 90 -30.10 3.55 4.65
N ASN A 91 -28.98 4.07 5.18
CA ASN A 91 -28.87 5.34 5.91
C ASN A 91 -29.87 5.49 7.08
N GLN A 92 -30.28 4.38 7.69
CA GLN A 92 -31.14 4.44 8.87
C GLN A 92 -30.31 4.87 10.10
N PRO A 93 -30.88 5.60 11.07
CA PRO A 93 -30.21 5.90 12.33
C PRO A 93 -30.09 4.64 13.21
N LEU A 94 -29.16 4.65 14.16
CA LEU A 94 -29.07 3.57 15.15
C LEU A 94 -30.22 3.73 16.16
N THR A 95 -31.11 2.74 16.23
CA THR A 95 -32.25 2.75 17.16
C THR A 95 -31.98 1.78 18.31
N GLY A 96 -32.04 2.26 19.55
CA GLY A 96 -31.84 1.43 20.74
C GLY A 96 -30.37 1.24 21.10
N GLY A 97 -29.67 2.35 21.39
CA GLY A 97 -28.31 2.32 21.94
C GLY A 97 -28.26 1.78 23.37
N ILE A 98 -27.13 1.98 24.04
CA ILE A 98 -26.96 1.58 25.44
C ILE A 98 -27.98 2.33 26.29
N ASP A 99 -28.85 1.58 26.96
CA ASP A 99 -29.81 2.13 27.91
C ASP A 99 -29.08 2.63 29.17
N THR A 100 -29.00 3.95 29.30
CA THR A 100 -28.37 4.62 30.46
C THR A 100 -29.30 4.73 31.66
N SER A 101 -30.62 4.52 31.48
CA SER A 101 -31.61 4.64 32.56
C SER A 101 -31.38 3.63 33.68
N ARG A 102 -30.69 2.52 33.37
CA ARG A 102 -30.25 1.52 34.36
C ARG A 102 -29.31 2.08 35.43
N TYR A 103 -28.54 3.12 35.11
CA TYR A 103 -27.53 3.69 36.00
C TYR A 103 -27.98 5.01 36.65
N GLU A 104 -29.21 5.44 36.37
CA GLU A 104 -29.80 6.62 36.99
C GLU A 104 -30.24 6.31 38.43
N ALA A 105 -30.43 7.36 39.23
CA ALA A 105 -30.93 7.21 40.59
C ALA A 105 -32.34 6.59 40.56
N LEU A 106 -32.54 5.56 41.37
CA LEU A 106 -33.84 4.89 41.48
C LEU A 106 -34.72 5.65 42.46
N ASP A 107 -35.86 6.15 41.98
CA ASP A 107 -36.89 6.73 42.83
C ASP A 107 -37.84 5.67 43.40
N ALA A 108 -38.51 6.01 44.50
CA ALA A 108 -39.59 5.18 45.02
C ALA A 108 -40.72 5.04 43.98
N PRO A 109 -41.33 3.85 43.83
CA PRO A 109 -42.40 3.67 42.87
C PRO A 109 -43.60 4.57 43.23
N ALA A 110 -44.16 5.24 42.23
CA ALA A 110 -45.29 6.16 42.41
C ALA A 110 -46.62 5.45 42.72
N SER A 111 -46.69 4.13 42.51
CA SER A 111 -47.88 3.30 42.72
C SER A 111 -47.72 2.45 43.99
N THR A 112 -48.82 2.16 44.69
CA THR A 112 -48.85 1.26 45.86
C THR A 112 -48.87 -0.23 45.46
N ASN A 113 -48.71 -0.56 44.17
CA ASN A 113 -48.79 -1.94 43.70
C ASN A 113 -47.58 -2.76 44.17
N PRO A 114 -47.78 -3.93 44.78
CA PRO A 114 -46.70 -4.74 45.34
C PRO A 114 -45.70 -5.24 44.27
N THR A 115 -46.14 -5.41 43.03
CA THR A 115 -45.30 -5.81 41.89
C THR A 115 -44.28 -4.73 41.52
N ASP A 116 -44.68 -3.47 41.55
CA ASP A 116 -43.83 -2.33 41.20
C ASP A 116 -42.74 -2.15 42.26
N TYR A 117 -43.11 -2.27 43.54
CA TYR A 117 -42.17 -2.30 44.66
C TYR A 117 -41.15 -3.43 44.56
N HIS A 118 -41.59 -4.64 44.22
CA HIS A 118 -40.68 -5.77 44.07
C HIS A 118 -39.65 -5.51 42.95
N SER A 119 -40.10 -4.98 41.81
CA SER A 119 -39.21 -4.64 40.69
C SER A 119 -38.20 -3.53 41.04
N THR A 120 -38.62 -2.49 41.76
CA THR A 120 -37.74 -1.40 42.20
C THR A 120 -36.74 -1.88 43.25
N LEU A 121 -37.17 -2.73 44.19
CA LEU A 121 -36.27 -3.33 45.19
C LEU A 121 -35.22 -4.24 44.54
N GLN A 122 -35.60 -5.05 43.56
CA GLN A 122 -34.64 -5.87 42.80
C GLN A 122 -33.59 -5.00 42.10
N LYS A 123 -34.02 -3.91 41.45
CA LYS A 123 -33.11 -2.94 40.82
C LYS A 123 -32.20 -2.27 41.85
N ALA A 124 -32.74 -1.86 42.99
CA ALA A 124 -31.98 -1.22 44.07
C ALA A 124 -30.94 -2.16 44.70
N TYR A 125 -31.28 -3.44 44.87
CA TYR A 125 -30.33 -4.44 45.33
C TYR A 125 -29.22 -4.67 44.31
N THR A 126 -29.57 -4.74 43.03
CA THR A 126 -28.61 -4.89 41.93
C THR A 126 -27.66 -3.68 41.84
N SER A 127 -28.17 -2.46 42.00
CA SER A 127 -27.33 -1.26 42.00
C SER A 127 -26.43 -1.20 43.24
N SER A 128 -26.95 -1.58 44.42
CA SER A 128 -26.17 -1.65 45.66
C SER A 128 -25.01 -2.65 45.56
N THR A 129 -25.25 -3.86 45.04
CA THR A 129 -24.20 -4.87 44.87
C THR A 129 -23.15 -4.44 43.84
N TYR A 130 -23.57 -3.79 42.75
CA TYR A 130 -22.65 -3.20 41.77
C TYR A 130 -21.77 -2.10 42.40
N LEU A 131 -22.36 -1.18 43.17
CA LEU A 131 -21.60 -0.13 43.87
C LEU A 131 -20.63 -0.70 44.90
N HIS A 132 -21.02 -1.76 45.62
CA HIS A 132 -20.13 -2.46 46.53
C HIS A 132 -18.92 -3.04 45.78
N THR A 133 -19.16 -3.73 44.67
CA THR A 133 -18.10 -4.29 43.82
C THR A 133 -17.22 -3.18 43.23
N ARG A 134 -17.82 -2.06 42.81
CA ARG A 134 -17.08 -0.89 42.31
C ARG A 134 -16.14 -0.32 43.37
N ASN A 135 -16.57 -0.21 44.63
CA ASN A 135 -15.71 0.26 45.71
C ASN A 135 -14.53 -0.69 45.95
N GLN A 136 -14.75 -2.00 45.90
CA GLN A 136 -13.66 -2.99 45.96
C GLN A 136 -12.68 -2.81 44.79
N ASN A 137 -13.18 -2.65 43.56
CA ASN A 137 -12.35 -2.42 42.37
C ASN A 137 -11.58 -1.10 42.46
N LEU A 138 -12.17 -0.04 43.00
CA LEU A 138 -11.50 1.24 43.22
C LEU A 138 -10.40 1.12 44.28
N ALA A 139 -10.61 0.36 45.35
CA ALA A 139 -9.58 0.09 46.34
C ALA A 139 -8.38 -0.68 45.72
N LEU A 140 -8.65 -1.67 44.87
CA LEU A 140 -7.61 -2.37 44.11
C LEU A 140 -6.88 -1.43 43.14
N LEU A 141 -7.62 -0.54 42.46
CA LEU A 141 -7.05 0.44 41.55
C LEU A 141 -6.18 1.47 42.30
N GLU A 142 -6.60 1.91 43.48
CA GLU A 142 -5.82 2.82 44.32
C GLU A 142 -4.50 2.15 44.78
N GLN A 143 -4.57 0.86 45.14
CA GLN A 143 -3.40 0.12 45.61
C GLN A 143 -2.42 -0.25 44.48
N PHE A 144 -2.91 -0.69 43.32
CA PHE A 144 -2.08 -1.27 42.26
C PHE A 144 -2.06 -0.48 40.95
N GLY A 145 -2.99 0.46 40.75
CA GLY A 145 -3.20 1.14 39.48
C GLY A 145 -1.98 1.94 39.02
N LYS A 146 -1.32 2.67 39.95
CA LYS A 146 -0.10 3.42 39.62
C LYS A 146 1.01 2.51 39.10
N ASN A 147 1.24 1.37 39.77
CA ASN A 147 2.31 0.44 39.39
C ASN A 147 1.98 -0.27 38.08
N ALA A 148 0.72 -0.70 37.89
CA ALA A 148 0.26 -1.29 36.65
C ALA A 148 0.42 -0.32 35.46
N TRP A 149 0.09 0.96 35.66
CA TRP A 149 0.27 1.99 34.65
C TRP A 149 1.73 2.22 34.29
N LEU A 150 2.64 2.30 35.27
CA LEU A 150 4.08 2.45 35.01
C LEU A 150 4.65 1.26 34.24
N VAL A 151 4.25 0.03 34.57
CA VAL A 151 4.65 -1.17 33.83
C VAL A 151 4.11 -1.13 32.40
N GLY A 152 2.85 -0.76 32.22
CA GLY A 152 2.25 -0.60 30.89
C GLY A 152 2.99 0.45 30.05
N ASN A 153 3.36 1.58 30.64
CA ASN A 153 4.16 2.60 29.96
C ASN A 153 5.54 2.08 29.56
N ALA A 154 6.24 1.37 30.45
CA ALA A 154 7.54 0.79 30.13
C ALA A 154 7.44 -0.20 28.96
N GLN A 155 6.41 -1.04 28.94
CA GLN A 155 6.14 -1.95 27.82
C GLN A 155 5.87 -1.19 26.51
N LEU A 156 5.10 -0.10 26.57
CA LEU A 156 4.85 0.74 25.39
C LEU A 156 6.12 1.44 24.89
N GLU A 157 6.99 1.89 25.79
CA GLU A 157 8.29 2.45 25.42
C GLU A 157 9.19 1.42 24.74
N ASP A 158 9.19 0.17 25.21
CA ASP A 158 9.98 -0.91 24.60
C ASP A 158 9.45 -1.25 23.19
N ILE A 159 8.12 -1.36 23.04
CA ILE A 159 7.49 -1.55 21.72
C ILE A 159 7.85 -0.39 20.78
N LEU A 160 7.80 0.86 21.27
CA LEU A 160 8.17 2.03 20.48
C LEU A 160 9.62 1.95 20.01
N ARG A 161 10.57 1.64 20.92
CA ARG A 161 12.00 1.50 20.59
C ARG A 161 12.25 0.41 19.55
N ASP A 162 11.52 -0.70 19.62
CA ASP A 162 11.66 -1.80 18.66
C ASP A 162 11.14 -1.41 17.27
N VAL A 163 9.96 -0.77 17.21
CA VAL A 163 9.40 -0.27 15.94
C VAL A 163 10.27 0.83 15.34
N GLU A 164 10.83 1.73 16.16
CA GLU A 164 11.76 2.76 15.70
C GLU A 164 13.05 2.17 15.13
N ARG A 165 13.56 1.09 15.74
CA ARG A 165 14.72 0.36 15.23
C ARG A 165 14.42 -0.32 13.90
N GLU A 166 13.31 -1.04 13.81
CA GLU A 166 12.87 -1.68 12.57
C GLU A 166 12.69 -0.66 11.44
N LEU A 167 12.16 0.53 11.75
CA LEU A 167 12.03 1.62 10.80
C LEU A 167 13.39 2.11 10.28
N VAL A 168 14.36 2.29 11.17
CA VAL A 168 15.72 2.71 10.78
C VAL A 168 16.38 1.64 9.91
N ASP A 169 16.31 0.37 10.32
CA ASP A 169 16.90 -0.75 9.58
C ASP A 169 16.27 -0.89 8.19
N THR A 170 14.94 -0.79 8.08
CA THR A 170 14.21 -0.86 6.80
C THR A 170 14.54 0.32 5.89
N ARG A 171 14.69 1.52 6.47
CA ARG A 171 15.13 2.70 5.70
C ARG A 171 16.53 2.50 5.15
N GLN A 172 17.46 2.01 5.97
CA GLN A 172 18.83 1.73 5.53
C GLN A 172 18.85 0.69 4.40
N GLN A 173 18.08 -0.39 4.51
CA GLN A 173 17.96 -1.39 3.45
C GLN A 173 17.40 -0.79 2.16
N THR A 174 16.38 0.08 2.28
CA THR A 174 15.77 0.77 1.12
C THR A 174 16.77 1.72 0.46
N GLU A 175 17.54 2.47 1.26
CA GLU A 175 18.60 3.37 0.77
C GLU A 175 19.72 2.60 0.07
N GLU A 176 20.13 1.45 0.61
CA GLU A 176 21.14 0.58 0.00
C GLU A 176 20.68 0.05 -1.36
N VAL A 177 19.45 -0.48 -1.44
CA VAL A 177 18.85 -0.93 -2.71
C VAL A 177 18.77 0.22 -3.71
N ASN A 178 18.32 1.41 -3.28
CA ASN A 178 18.26 2.58 -4.16
C ASN A 178 19.65 3.01 -4.64
N LYS A 179 20.67 2.95 -3.78
CA LYS A 179 22.05 3.27 -4.14
C LYS A 179 22.62 2.27 -5.15
N MET A 180 22.42 0.97 -4.93
CA MET A 180 22.84 -0.08 -5.86
C MET A 180 22.14 0.07 -7.22
N ARG A 181 20.82 0.29 -7.20
CA ARG A 181 20.02 0.54 -8.41
C ARG A 181 20.56 1.75 -9.16
N LYS A 182 20.76 2.88 -8.47
CA LYS A 182 21.27 4.12 -9.08
C LYS A 182 22.65 3.91 -9.71
N ALA A 183 23.58 3.26 -9.00
CA ALA A 183 24.91 2.98 -9.51
C ALA A 183 24.87 2.09 -10.77
N GLY A 184 24.01 1.06 -10.79
CA GLY A 184 23.81 0.23 -11.98
C GLY A 184 23.24 1.01 -13.17
N GLN A 185 22.26 1.88 -12.92
CA GLN A 185 21.62 2.70 -13.95
C GLN A 185 22.58 3.76 -14.52
N GLU A 186 23.32 4.47 -13.68
CA GLU A 186 24.33 5.44 -14.11
C GLU A 186 25.49 4.77 -14.87
N GLY A 187 25.86 3.53 -14.52
CA GLY A 187 26.87 2.76 -15.24
C GLY A 187 26.51 2.47 -16.70
N VAL A 188 25.25 2.18 -16.99
CA VAL A 188 24.75 1.89 -18.35
C VAL A 188 24.60 3.17 -19.19
N ARG A 189 24.45 4.33 -18.56
CA ARG A 189 24.23 5.62 -19.26
C ARG A 189 25.31 5.92 -20.29
N GLY A 190 26.59 5.74 -19.94
CA GLY A 190 27.70 6.03 -20.84
C GLY A 190 27.71 5.13 -22.08
N GLU A 191 27.33 3.86 -21.91
CA GLU A 191 27.17 2.92 -23.03
C GLU A 191 26.02 3.34 -23.94
N MET A 192 24.86 3.70 -23.36
CA MET A 192 23.70 4.17 -24.12
C MET A 192 24.01 5.42 -24.96
N GLU A 193 24.66 6.43 -24.36
CA GLU A 193 25.08 7.64 -25.08
C GLU A 193 26.12 7.31 -26.18
N GLY A 194 27.01 6.36 -25.94
CA GLY A 194 27.98 5.88 -26.92
C GLY A 194 27.32 5.19 -28.12
N LEU A 195 26.38 4.28 -27.85
CA LEU A 195 25.60 3.56 -28.86
C LEU A 195 24.72 4.51 -29.67
N GLU A 196 24.06 5.47 -29.02
CA GLU A 196 23.25 6.48 -29.70
C GLU A 196 24.10 7.34 -30.65
N ASN A 197 25.28 7.77 -30.21
CA ASN A 197 26.19 8.56 -31.04
C ASN A 197 26.77 7.74 -32.21
N ALA A 198 27.15 6.48 -31.96
CA ALA A 198 27.61 5.57 -33.01
C ALA A 198 26.52 5.32 -34.06
N TRP A 199 25.30 5.10 -33.62
CA TRP A 199 24.13 4.94 -34.48
C TRP A 199 23.87 6.21 -35.32
N LYS A 200 23.83 7.41 -34.69
CA LYS A 200 23.67 8.68 -35.41
C LYS A 200 24.75 8.90 -36.48
N LYS A 201 26.01 8.55 -36.17
CA LYS A 201 27.12 8.62 -37.13
C LYS A 201 26.95 7.61 -38.27
N GLY A 202 26.56 6.38 -37.96
CA GLY A 202 26.30 5.34 -38.96
C GLY A 202 25.19 5.75 -39.94
N VAL A 203 24.04 6.22 -39.42
CA VAL A 203 22.92 6.70 -40.25
C VAL A 203 23.36 7.89 -41.11
N ARG A 204 24.08 8.85 -40.52
CA ARG A 204 24.59 10.00 -41.28
C ARG A 204 25.53 9.56 -42.40
N GLY A 205 26.46 8.65 -42.13
CA GLY A 205 27.40 8.15 -43.12
C GLY A 205 26.69 7.49 -44.30
N VAL A 206 25.67 6.66 -44.05
CA VAL A 206 24.87 6.05 -45.12
C VAL A 206 24.19 7.12 -45.97
N VAL A 207 23.53 8.10 -45.34
CA VAL A 207 22.85 9.18 -46.07
C VAL A 207 23.85 10.02 -46.89
N GLU A 208 25.01 10.37 -46.33
CA GLU A 208 26.06 11.10 -47.05
C GLU A 208 26.59 10.31 -48.25
N THR A 209 26.78 8.99 -48.11
CA THR A 209 27.22 8.14 -49.22
C THR A 209 26.18 8.02 -50.34
N GLU A 210 24.89 7.91 -49.99
CA GLU A 210 23.80 7.88 -50.97
C GLU A 210 23.69 9.22 -51.72
N ILE A 211 23.81 10.35 -51.01
CA ILE A 211 23.82 11.68 -51.62
C ILE A 211 25.02 11.83 -52.58
N ALA A 212 26.21 11.38 -52.16
CA ALA A 212 27.41 11.44 -53.00
C ALA A 212 27.29 10.55 -54.24
N ALA A 213 26.71 9.35 -54.09
CA ALA A 213 26.48 8.42 -55.19
C ALA A 213 25.49 8.98 -56.21
N GLU A 214 24.37 9.56 -55.76
CA GLU A 214 23.41 10.23 -56.64
C GLU A 214 23.98 11.50 -57.28
N GLY A 215 24.77 12.29 -56.55
CA GLY A 215 25.50 13.43 -57.10
C GLY A 215 26.44 13.04 -58.24
N LEU A 216 27.22 11.96 -58.04
CA LEU A 216 28.10 11.42 -59.08
C LEU A 216 27.29 10.91 -60.29
N ARG A 217 26.16 10.25 -60.06
CA ARG A 217 25.27 9.75 -61.13
C ARG A 217 24.74 10.90 -62.00
N LEU A 218 24.31 12.00 -61.38
CA LEU A 218 23.84 13.19 -62.09
C LEU A 218 24.95 13.84 -62.92
N GLU A 219 26.16 13.93 -62.38
CA GLU A 219 27.33 14.47 -63.08
C GLU A 219 27.69 13.60 -64.31
N ILE A 220 27.67 12.28 -64.17
CA ILE A 220 27.86 11.36 -65.32
C ILE A 220 26.79 11.59 -66.40
N LEU A 221 25.52 11.76 -66.01
CA LEU A 221 24.43 12.05 -66.95
C LEU A 221 24.57 13.44 -67.60
N ARG A 222 25.10 14.43 -66.89
CA ARG A 222 25.41 15.76 -67.44
C ARG A 222 26.51 15.66 -68.51
N GLN A 223 27.63 15.02 -68.18
CA GLN A 223 28.74 14.83 -69.12
C GLN A 223 28.34 14.03 -70.35
N ARG A 224 27.50 12.99 -70.20
CA ARG A 224 26.95 12.25 -71.35
C ARG A 224 26.08 13.12 -72.25
N ARG A 225 25.33 14.07 -71.71
CA ARG A 225 24.53 15.01 -72.51
C ARG A 225 25.40 16.03 -73.24
N GLU A 226 26.45 16.53 -72.60
CA GLU A 226 27.39 17.48 -73.20
C GLU A 226 28.31 16.82 -74.25
N GLY A 227 28.68 15.56 -74.06
CA GLY A 227 29.49 14.78 -74.99
C GLY A 227 28.75 14.29 -76.24
N VAL A 228 27.41 14.32 -76.24
CA VAL A 228 26.57 13.98 -77.41
C VAL A 228 26.38 15.19 -78.35
N GLY A 229 26.85 16.40 -77.95
CA GLY A 229 26.78 17.63 -78.75
C GLY A 229 28.05 17.98 -79.53
N ARG A 230 29.03 17.07 -79.65
CA ARG A 230 30.23 17.22 -80.51
C ARG A 230 30.29 16.12 -81.55
#